data_AF-A0A177J9I5-F1
#
_entry.id   AF-A0A177J9I5-F1
#
_cell.length_a   1.000
_cell.length_b   1.000
_cell.length_c   1.000
_cell.angle_alpha   90.00
_cell.angle_beta   90.00
_cell.angle_gamma   90.00
#
_symmetry.space_group_name_H-M   'P 1'
#
loop_
_entity.id
_entity.type
_entity.pdbx_description
1 polymer ?
#
loop_
_entity_poly.entity_id
_entity_poly.type
_entity_poly.pdbx_seq_one_letter_code
_entity_poly.pdbx_strand_id
1 'polypeptide(L)'
;MEATTDQIATVAALNDIARRTMGVTCRTVITQGIAALDENTQNDILKMIEGFEDFTPDNDPHGEHDAGFLYRDVIGQWHTRWTDDSTRPALSVMWKFDLYEDPDVKSANDP
;
A
#
# COMPACT_ATOMS: atom_id res chain seq x y z
N MET A 1 -3.39 -24.46 3.49
CA MET A 1 -4.76 -24.41 2.96
C MET A 1 -4.83 -23.10 2.21
N GLU A 2 -5.06 -23.12 0.89
CA GLU A 2 -5.21 -21.87 0.13
C GLU A 2 -6.47 -21.14 0.60
N ALA A 3 -6.42 -19.81 0.68
CA ALA A 3 -7.59 -19.00 0.99
C ALA A 3 -8.65 -19.18 -0.09
N THR A 4 -9.92 -19.21 0.32
CA THR A 4 -11.02 -19.25 -0.64
C THR A 4 -11.14 -17.90 -1.36
N THR A 5 -11.72 -17.91 -2.56
CA THR A 5 -12.00 -16.66 -3.31
C THR A 5 -12.82 -15.66 -2.48
N ASP A 6 -13.76 -16.14 -1.66
CA ASP A 6 -14.56 -15.29 -0.76
C ASP A 6 -13.71 -14.66 0.35
N GLN A 7 -12.71 -15.39 0.87
CA GLN A 7 -11.77 -14.86 1.85
C GLN A 7 -10.89 -13.77 1.24
N ILE A 8 -10.34 -14.02 0.05
CA ILE A 8 -9.53 -13.04 -0.70
C ILE A 8 -10.35 -11.76 -0.96
N ALA A 9 -11.58 -11.89 -1.48
CA ALA A 9 -12.44 -10.74 -1.74
C ALA A 9 -12.77 -9.94 -0.46
N THR A 10 -12.90 -10.63 0.69
CA THR A 10 -13.10 -9.97 1.98
C THR A 10 -11.85 -9.20 2.41
N VAL A 11 -10.66 -9.79 2.26
CA VAL A 11 -9.38 -9.13 2.56
C VAL A 11 -9.17 -7.91 1.67
N ALA A 12 -9.40 -8.03 0.37
CA ALA A 12 -9.32 -6.92 -0.58
C ALA A 12 -10.23 -5.75 -0.19
N ALA A 13 -11.50 -6.05 0.16
CA ALA A 13 -12.43 -5.03 0.61
C ALA A 13 -11.98 -4.32 1.90
N LEU A 14 -11.39 -5.06 2.85
CA LEU A 14 -10.84 -4.47 4.08
C LEU A 14 -9.64 -3.59 3.79
N ASN A 15 -8.73 -4.03 2.93
CA ASN A 15 -7.55 -3.27 2.52
C ASN A 15 -7.93 -2.01 1.74
N ASP A 16 -8.92 -2.08 0.86
CA ASP A 16 -9.45 -0.91 0.15
C ASP A 16 -10.06 0.13 1.11
N ILE A 17 -10.80 -0.31 2.12
CA ILE A 17 -11.32 0.58 3.17
C ILE A 17 -10.16 1.21 3.94
N ALA A 18 -9.16 0.43 4.33
CA ALA A 18 -8.00 0.91 5.07
C ALA A 18 -7.20 1.96 4.27
N ARG A 19 -7.03 1.72 2.97
CA ARG A 19 -6.35 2.62 2.03
C ARG A 19 -7.09 3.94 1.84
N ARG A 20 -8.42 3.90 1.77
CA ARG A 20 -9.28 5.09 1.62
C ARG A 20 -9.52 5.85 2.92
N THR A 21 -9.15 5.28 4.07
CA THR A 21 -9.40 5.88 5.40
C THR A 21 -8.20 5.77 6.32
N MET A 22 -7.00 5.96 5.77
CA MET A 22 -5.73 5.92 6.50
C MET A 22 -5.75 6.81 7.75
N GLY A 23 -5.28 6.28 8.88
CA GLY A 23 -5.30 6.97 10.18
C GLY A 23 -6.61 6.86 10.95
N VAL A 24 -7.69 6.33 10.34
CA VAL A 24 -8.95 6.01 11.03
C VAL A 24 -9.07 4.51 11.27
N THR A 25 -8.87 3.71 10.23
CA THR A 25 -9.04 2.25 10.25
C THR A 25 -7.73 1.48 10.29
N CYS A 26 -6.61 2.16 10.03
CA CYS A 26 -5.27 1.59 10.10
C CYS A 26 -4.28 2.59 10.69
N ARG A 27 -3.12 2.09 11.14
CA ARG A 27 -1.99 2.92 11.54
C ARG A 27 -1.07 3.15 10.34
N THR A 28 -0.85 4.40 9.97
CA THR A 28 0.10 4.76 8.93
C THR A 28 1.51 4.86 9.51
N VAL A 29 2.47 4.15 8.91
CA VAL A 29 3.89 4.23 9.25
C VAL A 29 4.65 4.73 8.02
N ILE A 30 5.42 5.80 8.19
CA ILE A 30 6.19 6.44 7.12
C ILE A 30 7.68 6.25 7.41
N THR A 31 8.42 5.75 6.43
CA THR A 31 9.87 5.59 6.57
C THR A 31 10.57 6.95 6.56
N GLN A 32 11.76 7.03 7.16
CA GLN A 32 12.51 8.28 7.24
C GLN A 32 12.78 8.92 5.86
N GLY A 33 12.98 8.10 4.82
CA GLY A 33 13.21 8.60 3.46
C GLY A 33 12.00 9.35 2.90
N ILE A 34 10.78 8.88 3.17
CA ILE A 34 9.55 9.57 2.76
C ILE A 34 9.29 10.78 3.65
N ALA A 35 9.51 10.67 4.96
CA ALA A 35 9.32 11.76 5.92
C ALA A 35 10.28 12.95 5.69
N ALA A 36 11.41 12.73 5.02
CA ALA A 36 12.38 13.77 4.66
C ALA A 36 11.99 14.56 3.39
N LEU A 37 10.97 14.12 2.65
CA LEU A 37 10.47 14.84 1.47
C LEU A 37 9.69 16.09 1.89
N ASP A 38 9.49 17.03 0.98
CA ASP A 38 8.63 18.18 1.23
C ASP A 38 7.17 17.75 1.43
N GLU A 39 6.42 18.57 2.17
CA GLU A 39 5.03 18.26 2.57
C GLU A 39 4.11 18.03 1.36
N ASN A 40 4.31 18.73 0.25
CA ASN A 40 3.50 18.53 -0.95
C ASN A 40 3.77 17.15 -1.55
N THR A 41 5.04 16.75 -1.67
CA THR A 41 5.40 15.40 -2.12
C THR A 41 4.82 14.32 -1.20
N GLN A 42 4.87 14.50 0.12
CA GLN A 42 4.28 13.56 1.07
C GLN A 42 2.75 13.45 0.88
N ASN A 43 2.06 14.57 0.74
CA ASN A 43 0.62 14.60 0.50
C ASN A 43 0.23 13.97 -0.84
N ASP A 44 1.03 14.18 -1.89
CA ASP A 44 0.80 13.54 -3.19
C ASP A 44 0.92 12.01 -3.09
N ILE A 45 1.92 11.51 -2.37
CA ILE A 45 2.08 10.07 -2.11
C ILE A 45 0.83 9.51 -1.43
N LEU A 46 0.37 10.15 -0.35
CA LEU A 46 -0.80 9.68 0.39
C LEU A 46 -2.07 9.66 -0.48
N LYS A 47 -2.30 10.71 -1.29
CA LYS A 47 -3.44 10.76 -2.23
C LYS A 47 -3.35 9.70 -3.32
N MET A 48 -2.15 9.46 -3.85
CA MET A 48 -1.92 8.41 -4.86
C MET A 48 -2.18 7.02 -4.29
N ILE A 49 -1.83 6.77 -3.02
CA ILE A 49 -2.15 5.52 -2.31
C ILE A 49 -3.68 5.42 -2.12
N GLU A 50 -4.31 6.47 -1.60
CA GLU A 50 -5.77 6.52 -1.37
C GLU A 50 -6.59 6.22 -2.64
N GLY A 51 -6.12 6.70 -3.80
CA GLY A 51 -6.75 6.53 -5.11
C GLY A 51 -6.20 5.39 -5.97
N PHE A 52 -5.31 4.54 -5.44
CA PHE A 52 -4.70 3.45 -6.21
C PHE A 52 -5.72 2.38 -6.61
N GLU A 53 -5.91 2.14 -7.90
CA GLU A 53 -6.83 1.10 -8.41
C GLU A 53 -6.17 0.24 -9.50
N ASP A 54 -4.87 0.42 -9.75
CA ASP A 54 -4.11 -0.25 -10.81
C ASP A 54 -3.60 -1.63 -10.34
N PHE A 55 -4.51 -2.43 -9.81
CA PHE A 55 -4.24 -3.81 -9.41
C PHE A 55 -4.32 -4.73 -10.63
N THR A 56 -3.27 -5.53 -10.81
CA THR A 56 -3.09 -6.45 -11.93
C THR A 56 -2.50 -7.75 -11.41
N PRO A 57 -2.61 -8.87 -12.15
CA PRO A 57 -1.99 -10.12 -11.73
C PRO A 57 -0.47 -10.07 -11.54
N ASP A 58 0.21 -9.04 -12.06
CA ASP A 58 1.67 -8.86 -11.95
C ASP A 58 2.08 -8.20 -10.63
N ASN A 59 1.33 -7.19 -10.18
CA ASN A 59 1.62 -6.47 -8.93
C ASN A 59 0.78 -6.92 -7.73
N ASP A 60 -0.32 -7.64 -7.96
CA ASP A 60 -1.18 -8.23 -6.94
C ASP A 60 -1.59 -9.66 -7.34
N PRO A 61 -0.66 -10.63 -7.23
CA PRO A 61 -0.91 -12.01 -7.63
C PRO A 61 -1.93 -12.74 -6.74
N HIS A 62 -2.17 -12.22 -5.53
CA HIS A 62 -3.11 -12.79 -4.56
C HIS A 62 -4.48 -12.12 -4.58
N GLY A 63 -4.60 -10.94 -5.20
CA GLY A 63 -5.85 -10.20 -5.30
C GLY A 63 -6.29 -9.59 -3.97
N GLU A 64 -5.35 -9.36 -3.05
CA GLU A 64 -5.62 -8.91 -1.68
C GLU A 64 -5.56 -7.39 -1.56
N HIS A 65 -5.14 -6.67 -2.61
CA HIS A 65 -5.04 -5.20 -2.62
C HIS A 65 -4.17 -4.64 -1.47
N ASP A 66 -3.18 -5.41 -1.01
CA ASP A 66 -2.42 -5.11 0.19
C ASP A 66 -1.17 -4.27 -0.08
N ALA A 67 -0.71 -4.17 -1.32
CA ALA A 67 0.52 -3.46 -1.67
C ALA A 67 0.46 -2.76 -3.03
N GLY A 68 1.40 -1.85 -3.26
CA GLY A 68 1.57 -1.21 -4.56
C GLY A 68 2.83 -0.36 -4.68
N PHE A 69 3.08 0.07 -5.91
CA PHE A 69 4.21 0.93 -6.26
C PHE A 69 3.73 2.23 -6.90
N LEU A 70 4.42 3.31 -6.55
CA LEU A 70 4.26 4.62 -7.17
C LEU A 70 5.62 5.09 -7.67
N TYR A 71 5.60 5.76 -8.81
CA TYR A 71 6.79 6.27 -9.47
C TYR A 71 6.57 7.74 -9.79
N ARG A 72 7.56 8.57 -9.50
CA ARG A 72 7.60 9.96 -9.96
C ARG A 72 8.73 10.10 -10.96
N ASP A 73 8.44 10.64 -12.13
CA ASP A 73 9.46 10.94 -13.13
C ASP A 73 10.20 12.25 -12.82
N VAL A 74 11.17 12.59 -13.67
CA VAL A 74 12.03 13.77 -13.51
C VAL A 74 11.31 15.11 -13.74
N ILE A 75 10.12 15.10 -14.36
CA ILE A 75 9.29 16.30 -14.54
C ILE A 75 8.22 16.43 -13.44
N GLY A 76 8.17 15.48 -12.50
CA GLY A 76 7.28 15.50 -11.34
C GLY A 76 5.94 14.80 -11.57
N GLN A 77 5.74 14.11 -12.69
CA GLN A 77 4.51 13.37 -12.94
C GLN A 77 4.54 12.01 -12.22
N TRP A 78 3.40 11.66 -11.60
CA TRP A 78 3.19 10.41 -10.90
C TRP A 78 2.63 9.32 -11.82
N HIS A 79 3.07 8.08 -11.60
CA HIS A 79 2.68 6.89 -12.33
C HIS A 79 2.51 5.71 -11.36
N THR A 80 1.51 4.86 -11.57
CA THR A 80 1.30 3.59 -10.83
C THR A 80 2.10 2.44 -11.42
N ARG A 81 2.57 2.60 -12.66
CA ARG A 81 3.42 1.65 -13.37
C ARG A 81 4.59 2.38 -14.01
N TRP A 82 5.76 1.75 -13.95
CA TRP A 82 6.92 2.19 -14.71
C TRP A 82 7.13 1.26 -15.89
N THR A 83 7.25 1.81 -17.10
CA THR A 83 7.36 1.04 -18.35
C THR A 83 8.59 1.41 -19.18
N ASP A 84 9.37 2.40 -18.73
CA ASP A 84 10.58 2.82 -19.42
C ASP A 84 11.82 2.21 -18.74
N ASP A 85 12.30 1.10 -19.29
CA ASP A 85 13.51 0.42 -18.80
C ASP A 85 14.81 1.21 -19.12
N SER A 86 14.73 2.23 -19.99
CA SER A 86 15.88 3.06 -20.35
C SER A 86 16.16 4.18 -19.34
N THR A 87 15.19 4.49 -18.47
CA THR A 87 15.31 5.53 -17.46
C THR A 87 14.94 5.02 -16.08
N ARG A 88 15.50 5.65 -15.05
CA ARG A 88 15.07 5.43 -13.67
C ARG A 88 14.05 6.49 -13.27
N PRO A 89 13.02 6.13 -12.51
CA PRO A 89 12.16 7.12 -11.88
C PRO A 89 12.99 8.03 -10.97
N ALA A 90 12.59 9.30 -10.86
CA ALA A 90 13.19 10.24 -9.92
C ALA A 90 12.88 9.86 -8.46
N LEU A 91 11.74 9.21 -8.22
CA LEU A 91 11.36 8.64 -6.93
C LEU A 91 10.55 7.36 -7.15
N SER A 92 10.86 6.32 -6.38
CA SER A 92 10.05 5.11 -6.26
C SER A 92 9.54 5.00 -4.83
N VAL A 93 8.24 4.73 -4.68
CA VAL A 93 7.59 4.51 -3.39
C VAL A 93 6.90 3.15 -3.44
N MET A 94 7.14 2.34 -2.43
CA MET A 94 6.37 1.12 -2.17
C MET A 94 5.51 1.36 -0.93
N TRP A 95 4.26 0.93 -0.99
CA TRP A 95 3.37 0.90 0.16
C TRP A 95 2.83 -0.51 0.34
N LYS A 96 2.49 -0.86 1.58
CA LYS A 96 1.81 -2.11 1.90
C LYS A 96 1.02 -2.02 3.21
N PHE A 97 0.02 -2.88 3.34
CA PHE A 97 -0.63 -3.22 4.58
C PHE A 97 0.08 -4.41 5.22
N ASP A 98 0.30 -4.30 6.53
CA ASP A 98 0.81 -5.39 7.34
C ASP A 98 -0.18 -5.62 8.47
N LEU A 99 -0.50 -6.88 8.74
CA LEU A 99 -1.14 -7.28 9.98
C LEU A 99 -0.04 -7.52 11.02
N TYR A 100 0.07 -6.62 11.99
CA TYR A 100 0.87 -6.87 13.18
C TYR A 100 -0.04 -7.55 14.21
N GLU A 101 0.27 -8.79 14.57
CA GLU A 101 -0.24 -9.35 15.82
C GLU A 101 0.31 -8.50 16.96
N ASP A 102 -0.57 -7.96 17.80
CA ASP A 102 -0.15 -7.25 18.99
C ASP A 102 0.47 -8.28 19.95
N PRO A 103 1.78 -8.21 20.28
CA PRO A 103 2.44 -9.22 21.10
C PRO A 103 1.84 -9.35 22.51
N ASP A 104 1.01 -8.39 22.93
CA ASP A 104 0.37 -8.34 24.24
C ASP A 104 -1.08 -8.87 24.29
N VAL A 105 -1.64 -9.37 23.19
CA VAL A 105 -2.86 -10.19 23.28
C VAL A 105 -2.42 -11.62 23.65
N LYS A 106 -2.17 -11.84 24.96
CA LYS A 106 -2.24 -13.20 25.50
C LYS A 106 -3.57 -13.81 25.04
N SER A 107 -3.48 -14.95 24.39
CA SER A 107 -4.62 -15.79 24.02
C SER A 107 -5.61 -15.83 25.19
N ALA A 108 -6.73 -15.13 25.06
CA ALA A 108 -7.84 -15.18 26.00
C ALA A 108 -8.62 -16.51 25.89
N ASN A 109 -7.99 -17.55 25.34
CA ASN A 109 -8.44 -18.93 25.28
C ASN A 109 -7.21 -19.82 25.44
N ASP A 110 -6.73 -19.93 26.68
CA ASP A 110 -6.06 -21.13 27.14
C ASP A 110 -7.02 -21.77 28.17
N PRO A 111 -7.52 -23.01 27.94
CA PRO A 111 -8.51 -23.66 28.80
C PRO A 111 -7.98 -24.04 30.19
#